data_AF-A0A374VV48-F1
#
_entry.id   AF-A0A374VV48-F1
#
_cell.length_a   1.000
_cell.length_b   1.000
_cell.length_c   1.000
_cell.angle_alpha   90.00
_cell.angle_beta   90.00
_cell.angle_gamma   90.00
#
_symmetry.space_group_name_H-M   'P 1'
#
loop_
_entity.id
_entity.type
_entity.pdbx_description
1 polymer ?
#
loop_
_entity_poly.entity_id
_entity_poly.type
_entity_poly.pdbx_seq_one_letter_code
_entity_poly.pdbx_strand_id
1 'polypeptide(L)'
;MFCFSQGRRILDLYVVRWEIEVYFRDCKMKLAVDKYQIRSANGIKHFWLIASLAYMIACFESKRYNFSEGYHLLSQMIRREQISFVFDYAQNGGDKSALLENIA
;
A
#
# COMPACT_ATOMS: atom_id res chain seq x y z
N MET A 1 38.00 14.20 23.23
CA MET A 1 37.54 13.70 21.91
C MET A 1 36.72 12.41 22.06
N PHE A 2 35.65 12.41 22.88
CA PHE A 2 34.76 11.23 23.07
C PHE A 2 33.27 11.61 23.08
N CYS A 3 32.93 12.90 23.23
CA CYS A 3 31.54 13.38 23.23
C CYS A 3 30.96 13.52 21.81
N PHE A 4 31.80 13.79 20.79
CA PHE A 4 31.35 13.95 19.40
C PHE A 4 31.00 12.64 18.68
N SER A 5 31.52 11.49 19.13
CA SER A 5 31.19 10.18 18.54
C SER A 5 29.80 9.70 18.97
N GLN A 6 29.37 10.05 20.18
CA GLN A 6 28.06 9.65 20.72
C GLN A 6 26.92 10.39 20.03
N GLY A 7 27.09 11.69 19.72
CA GLY A 7 26.09 12.47 18.99
C GLY A 7 25.80 11.95 17.57
N ARG A 8 26.84 11.52 16.83
CA ARG A 8 26.64 10.92 15.50
C ARG A 8 25.89 9.59 15.57
N ARG A 9 26.24 8.72 16.52
CA ARG A 9 25.54 7.44 16.73
C ARG A 9 24.05 7.64 17.02
N ILE A 10 23.70 8.67 17.78
CA ILE A 10 22.30 9.00 18.05
C ILE A 10 21.60 9.41 16.75
N LEU A 11 22.21 10.30 15.95
CA LEU A 11 21.65 10.72 14.66
C LEU A 11 21.48 9.53 13.70
N ASP A 12 22.47 8.65 13.62
CA ASP A 12 22.42 7.45 12.77
C ASP A 12 21.26 6.52 13.18
N LEU A 13 21.04 6.35 14.49
CA LEU A 13 19.89 5.59 15.01
C LEU A 13 18.54 6.25 14.66
N TYR A 14 18.47 7.58 14.71
CA TYR A 14 17.26 8.32 14.34
C TYR A 14 16.95 8.24 12.84
N VAL A 15 17.96 8.23 11.97
CA VAL A 15 17.79 8.04 10.52
C VAL A 15 17.17 6.68 10.22
N VAL A 16 17.69 5.60 10.81
CA VAL A 16 17.14 4.25 10.60
C VAL A 16 15.71 4.13 11.16
N ARG A 17 15.43 4.77 12.31
CA ARG A 17 14.10 4.75 12.93
C ARG A 17 13.05 5.50 12.09
N TRP A 18 13.45 6.62 11.47
CA TRP A 18 12.54 7.45 10.68
C TRP A 18 11.92 6.68 9.51
N GLU A 19 12.71 5.88 8.79
CA GLU A 19 12.22 5.05 7.69
C GLU A 19 11.13 4.07 8.14
N ILE A 20 11.27 3.48 9.33
CA ILE A 20 10.25 2.59 9.92
C ILE A 20 8.97 3.36 10.26
N GLU A 21 9.10 4.58 10.78
CA GLU A 21 7.94 5.44 11.08
C GLU A 21 7.19 5.86 9.80
N VAL A 22 7.91 6.17 8.73
CA VAL A 22 7.34 6.48 7.42
C VAL A 22 6.60 5.26 6.86
N TYR A 23 7.21 4.08 6.91
CA TYR A 23 6.57 2.83 6.52
C TYR A 23 5.23 2.60 7.25
N PHE A 24 5.21 2.67 8.58
CA PHE A 24 3.98 2.47 9.34
C PHE A 24 2.94 3.57 9.10
N ARG A 25 3.36 4.82 8.87
CA ARG A 25 2.46 5.91 8.49
C ARG A 25 1.78 5.61 7.16
N ASP A 26 2.55 5.20 6.17
CA ASP A 26 2.07 4.87 4.83
C ASP A 26 1.13 3.66 4.84
N CYS A 27 1.47 2.60 5.57
CA CYS A 27 0.60 1.45 5.79
C CYS A 27 -0.75 1.84 6.42
N LYS A 28 -0.76 2.75 7.40
CA LYS A 28 -2.02 3.23 7.99
C LYS A 28 -2.81 4.09 6.99
N MET A 29 -2.17 5.09 6.40
CA MET A 29 -2.86 6.09 5.57
C MET A 29 -3.36 5.53 4.23
N LYS A 30 -2.58 4.66 3.58
CA LYS A 30 -2.85 4.19 2.21
C LYS A 30 -3.31 2.73 2.16
N LEU A 31 -2.78 1.87 3.03
CA LEU A 31 -3.20 0.46 3.11
C LEU A 31 -4.28 0.22 4.18
N ALA A 32 -4.77 1.28 4.85
CA ALA A 32 -5.85 1.23 5.83
C ALA A 32 -5.63 0.21 6.97
N VAL A 33 -4.37 -0.02 7.34
CA VAL A 33 -3.97 -0.98 8.38
C VAL A 33 -4.58 -0.65 9.74
N ASP A 34 -4.84 0.63 10.02
CA ASP A 34 -5.49 1.10 11.24
C ASP A 34 -7.00 0.81 11.27
N LYS A 35 -7.65 0.70 10.11
CA LYS A 35 -9.10 0.45 10.00
C LYS A 35 -9.46 -1.03 10.10
N TYR A 36 -8.49 -1.92 9.90
CA TYR A 36 -8.74 -3.36 9.86
C TYR A 36 -8.77 -3.97 11.27
N GLN A 37 -9.90 -4.59 11.65
CA GLN A 37 -10.16 -5.08 13.02
C GLN A 37 -10.01 -6.61 13.13
N ILE A 38 -8.79 -7.14 12.99
CA ILE A 38 -8.53 -8.58 13.22
C ILE A 38 -8.19 -8.83 14.69
N ARG A 39 -8.85 -9.81 15.31
CA ARG A 39 -8.58 -10.23 16.70
C ARG A 39 -7.94 -11.62 16.84
N SER A 40 -7.69 -12.31 15.74
CA SER A 40 -6.97 -13.59 15.72
C SER A 40 -5.47 -13.37 15.49
N ALA A 41 -4.63 -14.01 16.30
CA ALA A 41 -3.17 -13.95 16.13
C ALA A 41 -2.71 -14.45 14.75
N ASN A 42 -3.37 -15.49 14.21
CA ASN A 42 -3.06 -16.00 12.87
C ASN A 42 -3.53 -15.04 11.77
N GLY A 43 -4.68 -14.39 11.96
CA GLY A 43 -5.18 -13.39 11.02
C GLY A 43 -4.29 -12.15 10.97
N ILE A 44 -3.79 -11.70 12.13
CA ILE A 44 -2.83 -10.60 12.22
C ILE A 44 -1.57 -10.92 11.41
N LYS A 45 -1.01 -12.12 11.55
CA LYS A 45 0.20 -12.54 10.80
C LYS A 45 -0.03 -12.50 9.28
N HIS A 46 -1.09 -13.11 8.80
CA HIS A 46 -1.41 -13.12 7.35
C HIS A 46 -1.63 -11.72 6.82
N PHE A 47 -2.35 -10.88 7.59
CA PHE A 47 -2.59 -9.51 7.20
C PHE A 47 -1.29 -8.70 7.09
N TRP A 48 -0.37 -8.83 8.04
CA TRP A 48 0.93 -8.16 7.96
C TRP A 48 1.75 -8.63 6.76
N LEU A 49 1.69 -9.93 6.44
CA LEU A 49 2.37 -10.47 5.26
C LEU A 49 1.80 -9.84 3.98
N ILE A 50 0.48 -9.80 3.83
CA ILE A 50 -0.19 -9.20 2.66
C ILE A 50 0.09 -7.70 2.57
N ALA A 51 0.01 -6.97 3.69
CA ALA A 51 0.29 -5.54 3.73
C ALA A 51 1.75 -5.23 3.34
N SER A 52 2.70 -6.04 3.82
CA SER A 52 4.12 -5.91 3.45
C SER A 52 4.34 -6.20 1.97
N LEU A 53 3.68 -7.22 1.41
CA LEU A 53 3.76 -7.55 0.00
C LEU A 53 3.18 -6.43 -0.89
N ALA A 54 2.00 -5.90 -0.53
CA ALA A 54 1.38 -4.79 -1.23
C ALA A 54 2.26 -3.53 -1.20
N TYR A 55 2.90 -3.25 -0.07
CA TYR A 55 3.86 -2.15 0.05
C TYR A 55 5.06 -2.34 -0.88
N MET A 56 5.63 -3.54 -0.92
CA MET A 56 6.76 -3.86 -1.80
C MET A 56 6.40 -3.70 -3.28
N ILE A 57 5.25 -4.23 -3.71
CA ILE A 57 4.76 -4.08 -5.09
C ILE A 57 4.63 -2.59 -5.45
N ALA A 58 4.03 -1.79 -4.56
CA ALA A 58 3.92 -0.35 -4.77
C ALA A 58 5.28 0.36 -4.83
N CYS A 59 6.30 -0.09 -4.11
CA CYS A 59 7.65 0.45 -4.29
C CYS A 59 8.22 0.09 -5.67
N PHE A 60 8.06 -1.16 -6.13
CA PHE A 60 8.63 -1.63 -7.40
C PHE A 60 8.06 -0.93 -8.64
N GLU A 61 6.79 -0.56 -8.61
CA GLU A 61 6.16 0.19 -9.72
C GLU A 61 6.73 1.61 -9.88
N SER A 62 7.38 2.14 -8.85
CA SER A 62 8.05 3.43 -8.92
C SER A 62 9.48 3.29 -9.44
N LYS A 63 9.86 4.14 -10.42
CA LYS A 63 11.23 4.21 -10.95
C LYS A 63 12.31 4.49 -9.90
N ARG A 64 11.93 5.04 -8.74
CA ARG A 64 12.85 5.39 -7.63
C ARG A 64 12.54 4.63 -6.34
N TYR A 65 11.80 3.52 -6.42
CA TYR A 65 11.34 2.78 -5.24
C TYR A 65 10.54 3.62 -4.24
N ASN A 66 9.87 4.68 -4.71
CA ASN A 66 9.04 5.53 -3.87
C ASN A 66 7.64 4.93 -3.77
N PHE A 67 7.27 4.47 -2.57
CA PHE A 67 5.95 3.90 -2.27
C PHE A 67 4.80 4.83 -2.69
N SER A 68 4.91 6.12 -2.38
CA SER A 68 3.81 7.06 -2.65
C SER A 68 3.49 7.14 -4.14
N GLU A 69 4.53 7.26 -4.96
CA GLU A 69 4.40 7.37 -6.40
C GLU A 69 3.86 6.07 -7.00
N GLY A 70 4.47 4.93 -6.65
CA GLY A 70 4.03 3.65 -7.22
C GLY A 70 2.65 3.23 -6.73
N TYR A 71 2.25 3.60 -5.50
CA TYR A 71 0.87 3.46 -5.04
C TYR A 71 -0.11 4.27 -5.90
N HIS A 72 0.24 5.51 -6.27
CA HIS A 72 -0.59 6.32 -7.16
C HIS A 72 -0.69 5.73 -8.57
N LEU A 73 0.43 5.22 -9.12
CA LEU A 73 0.44 4.56 -10.43
C LEU A 73 -0.43 3.30 -10.42
N LEU A 74 -0.26 2.41 -9.44
CA LEU A 74 -1.10 1.22 -9.28
C LEU A 74 -2.58 1.57 -9.14
N SER A 75 -2.90 2.57 -8.31
CA SER A 75 -4.28 3.02 -8.14
C SER A 75 -4.88 3.54 -9.45
N GLN A 76 -4.08 4.21 -10.28
CA GLN A 76 -4.52 4.67 -11.60
C GLN A 76 -4.68 3.51 -12.58
N MET A 77 -3.78 2.53 -12.57
CA MET A 77 -3.87 1.32 -13.41
C MET A 77 -5.14 0.54 -13.09
N ILE A 78 -5.38 0.21 -11.82
CA ILE A 78 -6.59 -0.51 -11.38
C ILE A 78 -7.85 0.25 -11.78
N ARG A 79 -7.88 1.58 -11.59
CA ARG A 79 -9.03 2.40 -11.99
C ARG A 79 -9.26 2.38 -13.50
N ARG A 80 -8.19 2.44 -14.29
CA ARG A 80 -8.28 2.38 -15.76
C ARG A 80 -8.82 1.03 -16.22
N GLU A 81 -8.33 -0.06 -15.65
CA GLU A 81 -8.82 -1.41 -15.95
C GLU A 81 -10.30 -1.58 -15.58
N GLN A 82 -10.70 -1.12 -14.40
CA GLN A 82 -12.11 -1.11 -13.99
C GLN A 82 -13.00 -0.33 -14.97
N ILE A 83 -12.54 0.86 -15.38
CA ILE A 83 -13.28 1.67 -16.35
C ILE A 83 -13.34 0.96 -17.70
N SER A 84 -12.23 0.41 -18.20
CA SER A 84 -12.19 -0.36 -19.45
C SER A 84 -13.18 -1.52 -19.41
N PHE A 85 -13.15 -2.31 -18.35
CA PHE A 85 -14.06 -3.44 -18.15
C PHE A 85 -15.53 -3.00 -18.22
N VAL A 86 -15.90 -1.89 -17.56
CA VAL A 86 -17.28 -1.38 -17.60
C VAL A 86 -17.66 -0.93 -19.01
N PHE A 87 -16.78 -0.26 -19.74
CA PHE A 87 -17.03 0.14 -21.13
C PHE A 87 -17.20 -1.07 -22.04
N ASP A 88 -16.31 -2.05 -21.95
CA ASP A 88 -16.37 -3.29 -22.72
C ASP A 88 -17.66 -4.06 -22.42
N TYR A 89 -18.04 -4.16 -21.15
CA TYR A 89 -19.29 -4.80 -20.74
C TYR A 89 -20.54 -4.10 -21.30
N ALA A 90 -20.56 -2.76 -21.25
CA ALA A 90 -21.65 -1.96 -21.80
C ALA A 90 -21.77 -2.10 -23.32
N GLN A 91 -20.64 -2.14 -24.03
CA GLN A 91 -20.62 -2.32 -25.49
C GLN A 91 -21.17 -3.70 -25.92
N ASN A 92 -20.96 -4.72 -25.08
CA ASN A 92 -21.50 -6.06 -25.30
C ASN A 92 -23.00 -6.21 -24.93
N GLY A 93 -23.67 -5.10 -24.58
CA GLY A 93 -25.10 -5.10 -24.24
C GLY A 93 -25.41 -5.71 -22.87
N GLY A 94 -24.43 -5.78 -21.97
CA GLY A 94 -24.62 -6.33 -20.64
C GLY A 94 -25.54 -5.46 -19.79
N ASP A 95 -26.41 -6.10 -19.00
CA ASP A 95 -27.36 -5.40 -18.14
C ASP A 95 -26.70 -4.85 -16.86
N LYS A 96 -27.13 -3.67 -16.43
CA LYS A 96 -26.58 -3.01 -15.24
C LYS A 96 -26.80 -3.83 -13.97
N SER A 97 -27.93 -4.52 -13.84
CA SER A 97 -28.21 -5.30 -12.63
C SER A 97 -27.22 -6.47 -12.47
N ALA A 98 -26.95 -7.19 -13.57
CA ALA A 98 -25.98 -8.26 -13.61
C ALA A 98 -24.53 -7.78 -13.38
N LEU A 99 -24.15 -6.59 -13.86
CA LEU A 99 -22.83 -6.02 -13.57
C LEU A 99 -22.65 -5.72 -12.07
N LEU A 100 -23.69 -5.22 -11.41
CA LEU A 100 -23.63 -4.91 -9.97
C LEU A 100 -23.59 -6.17 -9.11
N GLU A 101 -24.25 -7.26 -9.51
CA GLU A 101 -24.12 -8.56 -8.84
C GLU A 101 -22.70 -9.14 -8.92
N ASN A 102 -21.98 -8.90 -10.02
CA ASN A 102 -20.59 -9.37 -10.18
C ASN A 102 -19.55 -8.56 -9.38
N ILE A 103 -19.92 -7.39 -8.87
CA ILE A 103 -19.02 -6.50 -8.10
C ILE A 103 -19.24 -6.68 -6.59
N ALA A 104 -20.40 -7.20 -6.17
CA ALA A 104 -20.77 -7.43 -4.76
C ALA A 104 -20.14 -8.71 -4.19
#